data_AF-A0A8T5PLE2-F1
#
_entry.id   AF-A0A8T5PLE2-F1
#
_cell.length_a   1.000
_cell.length_b   1.000
_cell.length_c   1.000
_cell.angle_alpha   90.00
_cell.angle_beta   90.00
_cell.angle_gamma   90.00
#
_symmetry.space_group_name_H-M   'P 1'
#
loop_
_entity.id
_entity.type
_entity.pdbx_description
1 polymer ?
#
loop_
_entity_poly.entity_id
_entity_poly.type
_entity_poly.pdbx_seq_one_letter_code
_entity_poly.pdbx_strand_id
1 'polypeptide(L)' 'MGKKCMICNKEAEFKIKNSNESYCVGCAEENFGDVSLLVKVEEEAQKLKDTIKERMDI' A
#
# COMPACT_ATOMS: atom_id res chain seq x y z
N MET A 1 3.12 -6.27 -10.89
CA MET A 1 2.54 -7.46 -10.21
C MET A 1 1.92 -6.96 -8.91
N GLY A 2 0.59 -6.93 -8.82
CA GLY A 2 -0.12 -6.40 -7.66
C GLY A 2 0.13 -7.25 -6.41
N LYS A 3 0.08 -6.63 -5.23
CA LYS A 3 0.11 -7.36 -3.96
C LYS A 3 -1.23 -8.06 -3.74
N LYS A 4 -1.24 -9.19 -3.01
CA LYS A 4 -2.47 -9.92 -2.66
C LYS A 4 -2.88 -9.60 -1.23
N CYS A 5 -4.19 -9.63 -0.97
CA CYS A 5 -4.75 -9.47 0.35
C CYS A 5 -4.35 -10.66 1.22
N MET A 6 -3.80 -10.41 2.41
CA MET A 6 -3.38 -11.48 3.33
C MET A 6 -4.56 -12.29 3.89
N ILE A 7 -5.76 -11.72 3.86
CA ILE A 7 -6.97 -12.33 4.43
C ILE A 7 -7.69 -13.19 3.37
N CYS A 8 -8.01 -12.60 2.21
CA CYS A 8 -8.85 -13.25 1.20
C CYS A 8 -8.11 -13.62 -0.10
N ASN A 9 -6.80 -13.38 -0.20
CA ASN A 9 -5.98 -13.61 -1.40
C ASN A 9 -6.41 -12.89 -2.69
N LYS A 10 -7.40 -11.99 -2.62
CA LYS A 10 -7.79 -11.10 -3.72
C LYS A 10 -6.72 -10.02 -3.96
N GLU A 11 -6.90 -9.21 -5.00
CA GLU A 11 -6.02 -8.07 -5.26
C GLU A 11 -6.03 -7.08 -4.08
N ALA A 12 -4.85 -6.68 -3.61
CA ALA A 12 -4.71 -5.72 -2.53
C ALA A 12 -4.46 -4.31 -3.09
N GLU A 13 -5.22 -3.36 -2.57
CA GLU A 13 -5.12 -1.93 -2.91
C GLU A 13 -4.39 -1.16 -1.80
N PHE A 14 -4.42 -1.69 -0.58
CA PHE A 14 -3.82 -1.10 0.60
C PHE A 14 -2.71 -1.97 1.16
N LYS A 15 -1.73 -1.33 1.79
CA LYS A 15 -0.63 -1.97 2.51
C LYS A 15 -0.42 -1.25 3.84
N ILE A 16 -0.09 -1.99 4.89
CA ILE A 16 0.28 -1.37 6.16
C ILE A 16 1.65 -0.69 6.02
N LYS A 17 1.75 0.55 6.47
CA LYS A 17 3.01 1.32 6.47
C LYS A 17 4.10 0.52 7.20
N ASN A 18 5.27 0.36 6.59
CA ASN A 18 6.40 -0.43 7.11
C ASN A 18 6.15 -1.94 7.32
N SER A 19 5.03 -2.51 6.87
CA SER A 19 4.80 -3.97 6.90
C SER A 19 4.78 -4.56 5.49
N ASN A 20 4.90 -5.88 5.35
CA ASN A 20 4.66 -6.56 4.08
C ASN A 20 3.19 -6.94 3.85
N GLU A 21 2.36 -6.75 4.87
CA GLU A 21 0.94 -7.06 4.87
C GLU A 21 0.17 -6.12 3.95
N SER A 22 -0.71 -6.70 3.12
CA SER A 22 -1.52 -5.98 2.15
C SER A 22 -2.95 -6.48 2.21
N TYR A 23 -3.89 -5.60 1.91
CA TYR A 23 -5.32 -5.81 2.13
C TYR A 23 -6.11 -5.28 0.93
N CYS A 24 -7.16 -5.99 0.54
CA CYS A 24 -8.16 -5.45 -0.38
C CYS A 24 -9.04 -4.44 0.35
N VAL A 25 -9.80 -3.61 -0.38
CA VAL A 25 -10.67 -2.58 0.21
C VAL A 25 -11.62 -3.16 1.25
N GLY A 26 -12.36 -4.23 0.92
CA GLY A 26 -13.32 -4.83 1.86
C GLY A 26 -12.66 -5.35 3.15
N CYS A 27 -11.56 -6.10 3.03
CA CYS A 27 -10.85 -6.59 4.21
C CYS A 27 -10.20 -5.46 5.02
N ALA A 28 -9.76 -4.39 4.35
CA ALA A 28 -9.26 -3.20 5.02
C ALA A 28 -10.38 -2.50 5.81
N GLU A 29 -11.53 -2.24 5.20
CA GLU A 29 -12.66 -1.57 5.87
C GLU A 29 -13.27 -2.42 7.00
N GLU A 30 -13.32 -3.75 6.83
CA GLU A 30 -13.86 -4.67 7.85
C GLU A 30 -12.91 -4.88 9.04
N ASN A 31 -11.59 -4.86 8.83
CA ASN A 31 -10.61 -5.17 9.88
C ASN A 31 -9.87 -3.94 10.42
N PHE A 32 -9.78 -2.86 9.64
CA PHE A 32 -9.12 -1.60 10.01
C PHE A 32 -10.17 -0.50 10.05
N GLY A 33 -10.69 -0.24 11.26
CA GLY A 33 -11.56 0.93 11.50
C GLY A 33 -10.82 2.26 11.37
N ASP A 34 -9.48 2.25 11.39
CA ASP A 34 -8.64 3.43 11.20
C ASP A 34 -7.68 3.21 10.02
N VAL A 35 -8.06 3.76 8.87
CA VAL A 35 -7.32 3.67 7.61
C VAL A 35 -6.07 4.57 7.59
N SER A 36 -5.79 5.34 8.65
CA SER A 36 -4.63 6.24 8.72
C SER A 36 -3.29 5.48 8.70
N LEU A 37 -3.30 4.19 9.05
CA LEU A 37 -2.14 3.30 8.98
C LEU A 37 -2.02 2.54 7.65
N LEU A 38 -3.07 2.60 6.82
CA LEU A 38 -3.11 2.00 5.50
C LEU A 38 -2.62 3.01 4.47
N VAL A 39 -1.58 2.64 3.74
CA VAL A 39 -1.07 3.41 2.61
C VAL A 39 -1.56 2.74 1.34
N LYS A 40 -2.08 3.53 0.39
CA LYS A 40 -2.34 3.01 -0.95
C LYS A 40 -1.03 2.55 -1.55
N VAL A 41 -1.04 1.36 -2.13
CA VAL A 41 0.16 0.79 -2.78
C VAL A 41 0.69 1.72 -3.88
N GLU A 42 -0.20 2.47 -4.53
CA GLU A 42 0.17 3.47 -5.55
C GLU A 42 0.89 4.70 -4.98
N GLU A 43 0.52 5.18 -3.79
CA GLU A 43 1.14 6.38 -3.19
C GLU A 43 2.58 6.12 -2.75
N GLU A 44 2.87 4.92 -2.23
CA GLU A 44 4.23 4.52 -1.88
C GLU A 44 5.12 4.40 -3.13
N ALA A 45 4.58 3.88 -4.23
CA ALA A 45 5.31 3.80 -5.50
C ALA A 45 5.63 5.19 -6.07
N GLN A 46 4.71 6.15 -5.92
CA GLN A 46 4.91 7.52 -6.37
C GLN A 46 5.97 8.24 -5.53
N LYS A 47 5.89 8.18 -4.19
CA LYS A 47 6.90 8.76 -3.29
C LYS A 47 8.30 8.21 -3.54
N LEU A 48 8.41 6.91 -3.83
CA LEU A 48 9.69 6.32 -4.16
C LEU A 48 10.25 6.89 -5.46
N LYS A 49 9.42 7.06 -6.50
CA LYS A 49 9.83 7.69 -7.76
C LYS A 49 10.26 9.15 -7.57
N ASP A 50 9.52 9.91 -6.78
CA ASP A 50 9.84 11.31 -6.49
C ASP A 50 11.15 11.43 -5.70
N THR A 51 11.36 10.57 -4.69
CA THR A 51 12.61 10.52 -3.92
C THR A 51 13.81 10.15 -4.80
N ILE A 52 13.62 9.23 -5.76
CA ILE A 52 14.66 8.87 -6.73
C ILE A 52 14.97 10.05 -7.65
N LYS A 53 13.95 10.77 -8.15
CA LYS A 53 14.14 11.99 -8.95
C LYS A 53 14.87 13.10 -8.21
N GLU A 54 14.53 13.36 -6.94
CA GLU A 54 15.20 14.41 -6.15
C GLU A 54 16.65 14.06 -5.81
N ARG A 55 17.01 12.77 -5.71
CA ARG A 55 18.39 12.33 -5.46
C ARG A 55 19.21 12.11 -6.73
N MET A 56 18.55 11.83 -7.86
CA MET A 56 19.15 11.73 -9.18
C MET A 56 18.85 13.02 -9.92
N ASP A 57 19.64 14.06 -9.69
CA ASP A 57 19.61 15.37 -10.35
C ASP A 57 19.59 15.24 -11.90
N ILE A 58 18.42 14.98 -12.50
CA ILE A 58 18.10 14.94 -13.94
C ILE A 58 16.76 15.66 -14.16
#